data_AF-A0A3D5JH03-F1
#
_entry.id   AF-A0A3D5JH03-F1
#
_cell.length_a   1.000
_cell.length_b   1.000
_cell.length_c   1.000
_cell.angle_alpha   90.00
_cell.angle_beta   90.00
_cell.angle_gamma   90.00
#
_symmetry.space_group_name_H-M   'P 1'
#
loop_
_entity.id
_entity.type
_entity.pdbx_description
1 polymer ?
#
loop_
_entity_poly.entity_id
_entity_poly.type
_entity_poly.pdbx_seq_one_letter_code
_entity_poly.pdbx_strand_id
1 'polypeptide(L)'
;MAVRLDNCQDGFEAGFATLLASKREATVDVADTVSSIIADVRARGDAALLELTAKFDGMLAGSMAELAVPRSEIDAALDALTPALRDSLETAAARIRAFHERQLPQGFDFTDDDGVGLGMRYSPVDAAGLYVPGGKAAYPSSVLMNAIPAEVAGVPRRVIVVPAPQGYVSPMVLAAAGIAGVDEIWRVGGAQAVAALAYGTDSIRPVDKIVGPGNAYVAAAKRQVYGQVGIDSIAGPSEILVIADADNDPAWIAADLLSQAEHDEAAQAILITDDAGFADAVEAAVATMLKTLDRAAVAGQSWQDNGAIITVASMQEMPDLANRIAAEHLELAVAEPRKWLAEIRHAGAVFLGRYT
;
A
#
# COMPACT_ATOMS: atom_id res chain seq x y z
N MET A 1 18.11 -12.80 -13.43
CA MET A 1 19.08 -12.30 -12.42
C MET A 1 18.87 -10.81 -12.32
N ALA A 2 19.10 -10.21 -11.15
CA ALA A 2 18.94 -8.76 -10.99
C ALA A 2 19.84 -8.00 -11.96
N VAL A 3 19.37 -6.83 -12.38
CA VAL A 3 20.15 -5.90 -13.22
C VAL A 3 21.32 -5.38 -12.39
N ARG A 4 22.52 -5.35 -12.97
CA ARG A 4 23.68 -4.73 -12.35
C ARG A 4 24.07 -3.45 -13.09
N LEU A 5 24.22 -2.37 -12.33
CA LEU A 5 24.67 -1.06 -12.81
C LEU A 5 25.86 -0.59 -11.98
N ASP A 6 26.83 0.03 -12.63
CA ASP A 6 28.01 0.61 -12.00
C ASP A 6 28.11 2.06 -12.47
N ASN A 7 28.07 3.01 -11.54
CA ASN A 7 28.03 4.44 -11.85
C ASN A 7 29.28 4.96 -12.57
N CYS A 8 30.37 4.20 -12.58
CA CYS A 8 31.62 4.54 -13.27
C CYS A 8 31.67 4.04 -14.72
N GLN A 9 30.71 3.21 -15.14
CA GLN A 9 30.73 2.60 -16.46
C GLN A 9 30.02 3.45 -17.52
N ASP A 10 30.61 3.45 -18.73
CA ASP A 10 29.98 4.02 -19.91
C ASP A 10 28.62 3.33 -20.15
N GLY A 11 27.54 4.11 -20.11
CA GLY A 11 26.18 3.61 -20.29
C GLY A 11 25.35 3.47 -19.01
N PHE A 12 25.91 3.77 -17.82
CA PHE A 12 25.18 3.80 -16.55
C PHE A 12 23.87 4.59 -16.66
N GLU A 13 23.92 5.81 -17.16
CA GLU A 13 22.75 6.69 -17.24
C GLU A 13 21.63 6.12 -18.13
N ALA A 14 21.96 5.44 -19.23
CA ALA A 14 20.97 4.81 -20.09
C ALA A 14 20.34 3.58 -19.42
N GLY A 15 21.16 2.76 -18.76
CA GLY A 15 20.68 1.60 -17.98
C GLY A 15 19.82 2.04 -16.79
N PHE A 16 20.24 3.06 -16.06
CA PHE A 16 19.50 3.62 -14.93
C PHE A 16 18.19 4.26 -15.37
N ALA A 17 18.18 5.01 -16.47
CA ALA A 17 16.93 5.53 -17.05
C ALA A 17 15.95 4.42 -17.46
N THR A 18 16.47 3.28 -17.95
CA THR A 18 15.66 2.10 -18.30
C THR A 18 15.05 1.45 -17.05
N LEU A 19 15.85 1.30 -15.97
CA LEU A 19 15.39 0.81 -14.67
C LEU A 19 14.26 1.68 -14.09
N LEU A 20 14.36 3.01 -14.23
CA LEU A 20 13.32 3.94 -13.76
C LEU A 20 12.06 3.92 -14.63
N ALA A 21 12.18 3.54 -15.91
CA ALA A 21 11.07 3.53 -16.85
C ALA A 21 10.21 2.25 -16.77
N SER A 22 10.81 1.10 -16.44
CA SER A 22 10.09 -0.18 -16.31
C SER A 22 8.92 -0.10 -15.31
N LYS A 23 9.04 0.78 -14.30
CA LYS A 23 8.00 1.15 -13.33
C LYS A 23 6.68 1.64 -13.96
N ARG A 24 6.70 2.21 -15.17
CA ARG A 24 5.55 2.92 -15.76
C ARG A 24 4.73 2.11 -16.76
N GLU A 25 5.25 1.00 -17.29
CA GLU A 25 4.64 0.29 -18.43
C GLU A 25 3.74 -0.91 -18.04
N ALA A 26 3.65 -1.29 -16.76
CA ALA A 26 2.85 -2.43 -16.31
C ALA A 26 1.32 -2.16 -16.23
N THR A 27 0.77 -1.21 -17.00
CA THR A 27 -0.68 -0.95 -17.03
C THR A 27 -1.38 -1.86 -18.04
N VAL A 28 -2.07 -2.90 -17.54
CA VAL A 28 -3.09 -3.62 -18.32
C VAL A 28 -4.19 -2.62 -18.70
N ASP A 29 -4.54 -2.54 -19.99
CA ASP A 29 -5.63 -1.68 -20.45
C ASP A 29 -6.98 -2.27 -20.06
N VAL A 30 -7.49 -1.83 -18.90
CA VAL A 30 -8.80 -2.20 -18.36
C VAL A 30 -9.80 -1.04 -18.41
N ALA A 31 -9.44 0.08 -19.05
CA ALA A 31 -10.15 1.35 -18.90
C ALA A 31 -11.62 1.28 -19.37
N ASP A 32 -11.87 0.70 -20.54
CA ASP A 32 -13.22 0.57 -21.11
C ASP A 32 -14.10 -0.40 -20.32
N THR A 33 -13.51 -1.51 -19.86
CA THR A 33 -14.19 -2.50 -19.01
C THR A 33 -14.61 -1.86 -17.68
N VAL A 34 -13.70 -1.11 -17.06
CA VAL A 34 -13.98 -0.39 -15.80
C VAL A 34 -15.02 0.70 -16.01
N SER A 35 -14.97 1.44 -17.11
CA SER A 35 -15.97 2.46 -17.45
C SER A 35 -17.36 1.85 -17.56
N SER A 36 -17.45 0.67 -18.19
CA SER A 36 -18.70 -0.07 -18.33
C SER A 36 -19.23 -0.56 -16.99
N ILE A 37 -18.36 -1.08 -16.11
CA ILE A 37 -18.73 -1.49 -14.75
C ILE A 37 -19.26 -0.31 -13.93
N ILE A 38 -18.58 0.83 -13.98
CA ILE A 38 -19.00 2.05 -13.26
C ILE A 38 -20.36 2.52 -13.78
N ALA A 39 -20.55 2.58 -15.10
CA ALA A 39 -21.82 2.99 -15.69
C ALA A 39 -22.97 2.06 -15.27
N ASP A 40 -22.71 0.76 -15.20
CA ASP A 40 -23.69 -0.25 -14.83
C ASP A 40 -24.12 -0.14 -13.36
N VAL A 41 -23.16 0.01 -12.44
CA VAL A 41 -23.45 0.23 -11.01
C VAL A 41 -24.22 1.53 -10.80
N ARG A 42 -23.87 2.60 -11.53
CA ARG A 42 -24.63 3.87 -11.46
C ARG A 42 -26.07 3.74 -11.94
N ALA A 43 -26.30 2.92 -12.96
CA ALA A 43 -27.62 2.77 -13.56
C ALA A 43 -28.53 1.81 -12.78
N ARG A 44 -27.96 0.74 -12.21
CA ARG A 44 -28.73 -0.37 -11.63
C ARG A 44 -28.50 -0.61 -10.13
N GLY A 45 -27.55 0.09 -9.51
CA GLY A 45 -27.28 0.01 -8.07
C GLY A 45 -27.02 -1.43 -7.60
N ASP A 46 -27.75 -1.85 -6.57
CA ASP A 46 -27.62 -3.14 -5.90
C ASP A 46 -27.69 -4.35 -6.86
N ALA A 47 -28.53 -4.27 -7.89
CA ALA A 47 -28.67 -5.36 -8.86
C ALA A 47 -27.36 -5.62 -9.62
N ALA A 48 -26.66 -4.57 -10.05
CA ALA A 48 -25.35 -4.70 -10.69
C ALA A 48 -24.29 -5.21 -9.70
N LEU A 49 -24.34 -4.76 -8.43
CA LEU A 49 -23.40 -5.25 -7.41
C LEU A 49 -23.53 -6.76 -7.19
N LEU A 50 -24.75 -7.29 -7.05
CA LEU A 50 -24.99 -8.72 -6.85
C LEU A 50 -24.48 -9.54 -8.04
N GLU A 51 -24.80 -9.12 -9.25
CA GLU A 51 -24.37 -9.80 -10.49
C GLU A 51 -22.84 -9.79 -10.66
N LEU A 52 -22.19 -8.65 -10.44
CA LEU A 52 -20.74 -8.51 -10.60
C LEU A 52 -19.98 -9.23 -9.49
N THR A 53 -20.52 -9.26 -8.26
CA THR A 53 -19.97 -10.05 -7.14
C THR A 53 -20.05 -11.55 -7.44
N ALA A 54 -21.20 -12.03 -7.94
CA ALA A 54 -21.33 -13.41 -8.40
C ALA A 54 -20.34 -13.75 -9.52
N LYS A 55 -20.18 -12.83 -10.49
CA LYS A 55 -19.30 -13.04 -11.65
C LYS A 55 -17.82 -13.09 -11.28
N PHE A 56 -17.35 -12.14 -10.48
CA PHE A 56 -15.92 -11.96 -10.24
C PHE A 56 -15.42 -12.66 -8.97
N ASP A 57 -16.25 -12.72 -7.93
CA ASP A 57 -15.88 -13.34 -6.66
C ASP A 57 -16.45 -14.76 -6.54
N GLY A 58 -17.37 -15.17 -7.41
CA GLY A 58 -18.04 -16.48 -7.31
C GLY A 58 -18.98 -16.59 -6.11
N MET A 59 -19.29 -15.47 -5.46
CA MET A 59 -20.19 -15.41 -4.30
C MET A 59 -21.61 -15.11 -4.79
N LEU A 60 -22.49 -16.10 -4.70
CA LEU A 60 -23.92 -15.93 -4.97
C LEU A 60 -24.62 -15.41 -3.71
N ALA A 61 -25.15 -14.20 -3.76
CA ALA A 61 -25.98 -13.60 -2.72
C ALA A 61 -27.37 -13.29 -3.27
N GLY A 62 -28.42 -13.62 -2.52
CA GLY A 62 -29.81 -13.32 -2.89
C GLY A 62 -30.22 -11.87 -2.63
N SER A 63 -29.46 -11.17 -1.80
CA SER A 63 -29.74 -9.80 -1.37
C SER A 63 -28.46 -9.09 -0.90
N MET A 64 -28.47 -7.76 -0.87
CA MET A 64 -27.36 -6.99 -0.31
C MET A 64 -27.15 -7.26 1.18
N ALA A 65 -28.18 -7.66 1.92
CA ALA A 65 -28.07 -8.02 3.34
C ALA A 65 -27.12 -9.21 3.57
N GLU A 66 -27.00 -10.13 2.61
CA GLU A 66 -26.04 -11.24 2.66
C GLU A 66 -24.60 -10.81 2.35
N LEU A 67 -24.44 -9.68 1.64
CA LEU A 67 -23.12 -9.08 1.39
C LEU A 67 -22.65 -8.20 2.55
N ALA A 68 -23.55 -7.70 3.40
CA ALA A 68 -23.19 -7.00 4.62
C ALA A 68 -22.57 -7.97 5.65
N VAL A 69 -21.46 -7.58 6.29
CA VAL A 69 -20.88 -8.36 7.39
C VAL A 69 -21.54 -7.92 8.70
N PRO A 70 -22.30 -8.80 9.38
CA PRO A 70 -22.95 -8.44 10.62
C PRO A 70 -21.93 -8.28 11.75
N ARG A 71 -22.25 -7.42 12.73
CA ARG A 71 -21.38 -7.18 13.89
C ARG A 71 -21.02 -8.46 14.64
N SER A 72 -21.94 -9.42 14.72
CA SER A 72 -21.71 -10.72 15.34
C SER A 72 -20.59 -11.53 14.70
N GLU A 73 -20.34 -11.37 13.40
CA GLU A 73 -19.24 -12.05 12.71
C GLU A 73 -17.89 -11.37 12.99
N ILE A 74 -17.89 -10.04 13.14
CA ILE A 74 -16.72 -9.27 13.56
C ILE A 74 -16.33 -9.67 15.00
N ASP A 75 -17.29 -9.71 15.91
CA ASP A 75 -17.06 -10.08 17.31
C ASP A 75 -16.59 -11.55 17.40
N ALA A 76 -17.19 -12.47 16.64
CA ALA A 76 -16.73 -13.86 16.57
C ALA A 76 -15.29 -13.99 16.03
N ALA A 77 -14.91 -13.18 15.04
CA ALA A 77 -13.55 -13.16 14.52
C ALA A 77 -12.52 -12.65 15.55
N LEU A 78 -12.90 -11.66 16.36
CA LEU A 78 -12.10 -11.17 17.48
C LEU A 78 -11.92 -12.24 18.56
N ASP A 79 -13.01 -12.89 18.97
CA ASP A 79 -13.01 -13.91 20.02
C ASP A 79 -12.24 -15.18 19.61
N ALA A 80 -12.15 -15.45 18.31
CA ALA A 80 -11.40 -16.58 17.76
C ALA A 80 -9.88 -16.37 17.72
N LEU A 81 -9.38 -15.14 17.97
CA LEU A 81 -7.95 -14.88 17.97
C LEU A 81 -7.27 -15.54 19.16
N THR A 82 -6.06 -16.07 18.93
CA THR A 82 -5.19 -16.44 20.05
C THR A 82 -4.78 -15.18 20.81
N PRO A 83 -4.53 -15.24 22.13
CA PRO A 83 -4.10 -14.09 22.91
C PRO A 83 -2.88 -13.38 22.30
N ALA A 84 -1.87 -14.13 21.86
CA ALA A 84 -0.67 -13.57 21.25
C ALA A 84 -0.96 -12.80 19.95
N LEU A 85 -1.86 -13.30 19.11
CA LEU A 85 -2.22 -12.65 17.86
C LEU A 85 -3.07 -11.39 18.09
N ARG A 86 -3.99 -11.46 19.06
CA ARG A 86 -4.75 -10.30 19.51
C ARG A 86 -3.83 -9.20 20.05
N ASP A 87 -2.92 -9.55 20.96
CA ASP A 87 -1.94 -8.62 21.52
C ASP A 87 -1.09 -7.97 20.42
N SER A 88 -0.73 -8.73 19.38
CA SER A 88 0.05 -8.23 18.25
C SER A 88 -0.74 -7.20 17.41
N LEU A 89 -2.02 -7.48 17.11
CA LEU A 89 -2.89 -6.54 16.40
C LEU A 89 -3.20 -5.29 17.23
N GLU A 90 -3.47 -5.44 18.52
CA GLU A 90 -3.75 -4.31 19.42
C GLU A 90 -2.49 -3.44 19.60
N THR A 91 -1.30 -4.05 19.69
CA THR A 91 -0.03 -3.33 19.73
C THR A 91 0.19 -2.54 18.44
N ALA A 92 -0.04 -3.16 17.27
CA ALA A 92 0.07 -2.46 16.00
C ALA A 92 -0.93 -1.29 15.92
N ALA A 93 -2.19 -1.52 16.28
CA ALA A 93 -3.23 -0.49 16.28
C ALA A 93 -2.89 0.68 17.21
N ALA A 94 -2.41 0.40 18.42
CA ALA A 94 -2.00 1.42 19.38
C ALA A 94 -0.85 2.29 18.86
N ARG A 95 0.17 1.67 18.22
CA ARG A 95 1.30 2.40 17.63
C ARG A 95 0.88 3.26 16.44
N ILE A 96 0.03 2.73 15.56
CA ILE A 96 -0.51 3.46 14.41
C ILE A 96 -1.30 4.68 14.90
N ARG A 97 -2.18 4.49 15.90
CA ARG A 97 -2.96 5.58 16.50
C ARG A 97 -2.07 6.66 17.09
N ALA A 98 -1.14 6.28 17.95
CA ALA A 98 -0.23 7.22 18.62
C ALA A 98 0.63 8.04 17.64
N PHE A 99 0.97 7.48 16.48
CA PHE A 99 1.69 8.21 15.44
C PHE A 99 0.78 9.24 14.75
N HIS A 100 -0.41 8.83 14.31
CA HIS A 100 -1.33 9.71 13.58
C HIS A 100 -1.95 10.82 14.46
N GLU A 101 -2.13 10.58 15.76
CA GLU A 101 -2.56 11.62 16.71
C GLU A 101 -1.60 12.81 16.72
N ARG A 102 -0.30 12.57 16.53
CA ARG A 102 0.73 13.63 16.45
C ARG A 102 0.69 14.40 15.13
N GLN A 103 0.07 13.84 14.10
CA GLN A 103 -0.03 14.47 12.78
C GLN A 103 -1.28 15.34 12.62
N LEU A 104 -2.16 15.41 13.64
CA LEU A 104 -3.35 16.24 13.59
C LEU A 104 -2.98 17.71 13.33
N PRO A 105 -3.50 18.33 12.26
CA PRO A 105 -3.16 19.69 11.92
C PRO A 105 -3.84 20.68 12.88
N GLN A 106 -3.13 21.75 13.22
CA GLN A 106 -3.68 22.86 13.99
C GLN A 106 -4.13 23.97 13.04
N GLY A 107 -5.38 24.40 13.20
CA GLY A 107 -5.88 25.60 12.53
C GLY A 107 -5.21 26.87 13.06
N PHE A 108 -5.38 27.97 12.35
CA PHE A 108 -4.93 29.28 12.80
C PHE A 108 -5.96 30.34 12.42
N ASP A 109 -5.93 31.46 13.14
CA ASP A 109 -6.67 32.68 12.82
C ASP A 109 -5.74 33.87 13.10
N PHE A 110 -5.72 34.86 12.21
CA PHE A 110 -4.95 36.08 12.37
C PHE A 110 -5.63 37.28 11.70
N THR A 111 -5.14 38.48 12.01
CA THR A 111 -5.53 39.72 11.35
C THR A 111 -4.28 40.35 10.77
N ASP A 112 -4.31 40.72 9.50
CA ASP A 112 -3.17 41.37 8.85
C ASP A 112 -3.07 42.86 9.22
N ASP A 113 -2.03 43.51 8.70
CA ASP A 113 -1.74 44.93 8.98
C ASP A 113 -2.81 45.88 8.42
N ASP A 114 -3.61 45.43 7.45
CA ASP A 114 -4.73 46.16 6.87
C ASP A 114 -6.05 45.94 7.64
N GLY A 115 -6.03 45.09 8.67
CA GLY A 115 -7.19 44.78 9.51
C GLY A 115 -8.08 43.66 8.97
N VAL A 116 -7.62 42.88 7.97
CA VAL A 116 -8.38 41.77 7.39
C VAL A 116 -8.17 40.50 8.20
N GLY A 117 -9.27 39.89 8.66
CA GLY A 117 -9.25 38.61 9.36
C GLY A 117 -9.13 37.42 8.39
N LEU A 118 -8.13 36.57 8.62
CA LEU A 118 -7.85 35.38 7.83
C LEU A 118 -7.67 34.17 8.76
N GLY A 119 -8.02 32.98 8.29
CA GLY A 119 -7.90 31.77 9.09
C GLY A 119 -8.02 30.49 8.29
N MET A 120 -7.67 29.38 8.93
CA MET A 120 -7.73 28.04 8.37
C MET A 120 -8.27 27.08 9.43
N ARG A 121 -9.33 26.35 9.08
CA ARG A 121 -9.94 25.31 9.90
C ARG A 121 -9.86 23.97 9.20
N TYR A 122 -9.50 22.92 9.94
CA TYR A 122 -9.56 21.54 9.48
C TYR A 122 -10.82 20.86 10.01
N SER A 123 -11.43 20.01 9.19
CA SER A 123 -12.59 19.18 9.56
C SER A 123 -12.48 17.84 8.85
N PRO A 124 -12.87 16.72 9.48
CA PRO A 124 -12.89 15.42 8.81
C PRO A 124 -13.88 15.41 7.65
N VAL A 125 -13.69 14.47 6.74
CA VAL A 125 -14.76 14.07 5.81
C VAL A 125 -15.90 13.41 6.57
N ASP A 126 -17.12 13.48 6.05
CA ASP A 126 -18.30 12.87 6.69
C ASP A 126 -18.27 11.34 6.55
N ALA A 127 -17.73 10.83 5.45
CA ALA A 127 -17.55 9.40 5.25
C ALA A 127 -16.30 9.02 4.45
N ALA A 128 -15.63 7.93 4.85
CA ALA A 128 -14.49 7.36 4.15
C ALA A 128 -14.75 5.89 3.77
N GLY A 129 -14.51 5.56 2.51
CA GLY A 129 -14.50 4.19 2.00
C GLY A 129 -13.09 3.61 2.00
N LEU A 130 -12.92 2.42 2.56
CA LEU A 130 -11.65 1.74 2.72
C LEU A 130 -11.69 0.45 1.88
N TYR A 131 -11.01 0.45 0.75
CA TYR A 131 -10.88 -0.74 -0.07
C TYR A 131 -9.80 -1.65 0.53
N VAL A 132 -10.17 -2.88 0.85
CA VAL A 132 -9.27 -3.89 1.42
C VAL A 132 -9.17 -5.06 0.42
N PRO A 133 -7.98 -5.40 -0.09
CA PRO A 133 -7.81 -6.57 -0.94
C PRO A 133 -8.24 -7.87 -0.23
N GLY A 134 -8.87 -8.78 -0.98
CA GLY A 134 -9.31 -10.09 -0.48
C GLY A 134 -8.43 -11.25 -0.97
N GLY A 135 -8.81 -12.48 -0.58
CA GLY A 135 -8.11 -13.70 -1.00
C GLY A 135 -6.68 -13.80 -0.43
N LYS A 136 -5.69 -14.09 -1.28
CA LYS A 136 -4.28 -14.30 -0.87
C LYS A 136 -3.58 -13.03 -0.37
N ALA A 137 -4.15 -11.84 -0.65
CA ALA A 137 -3.63 -10.54 -0.23
C ALA A 137 -4.44 -9.91 0.91
N ALA A 138 -5.16 -10.73 1.69
CA ALA A 138 -6.00 -10.25 2.79
C ALA A 138 -5.16 -9.89 4.02
N TYR A 139 -4.70 -8.65 4.10
CA TYR A 139 -3.83 -8.17 5.16
C TYR A 139 -4.59 -7.41 6.25
N PRO A 140 -4.53 -7.84 7.53
CA PRO A 140 -5.10 -7.07 8.65
C PRO A 140 -4.39 -5.73 8.84
N SER A 141 -3.10 -5.64 8.49
CA SER A 141 -2.33 -4.40 8.54
C SER A 141 -2.93 -3.31 7.64
N SER A 142 -3.37 -3.66 6.42
CA SER A 142 -4.02 -2.72 5.51
C SER A 142 -5.32 -2.16 6.08
N VAL A 143 -6.07 -2.96 6.85
CA VAL A 143 -7.26 -2.49 7.57
C VAL A 143 -6.86 -1.44 8.61
N LEU A 144 -5.91 -1.77 9.49
CA LEU A 144 -5.47 -0.86 10.56
C LEU A 144 -4.89 0.45 9.99
N MET A 145 -4.04 0.37 8.96
CA MET A 145 -3.39 1.52 8.33
C MET A 145 -4.36 2.44 7.58
N ASN A 146 -5.53 1.95 7.13
CA ASN A 146 -6.55 2.78 6.49
C ASN A 146 -7.59 3.30 7.50
N ALA A 147 -8.04 2.45 8.43
CA ALA A 147 -9.15 2.77 9.32
C ALA A 147 -8.75 3.65 10.51
N ILE A 148 -7.56 3.45 11.08
CA ILE A 148 -7.12 4.19 12.27
C ILE A 148 -6.84 5.67 11.96
N PRO A 149 -6.18 6.05 10.85
CA PRO A 149 -6.02 7.46 10.53
C PRO A 149 -7.36 8.18 10.31
N ALA A 150 -8.34 7.49 9.73
CA ALA A 150 -9.70 8.02 9.58
C ALA A 150 -10.41 8.19 10.94
N GLU A 151 -10.22 7.23 11.87
CA GLU A 151 -10.69 7.34 13.26
C GLU A 151 -10.09 8.55 13.96
N VAL A 152 -8.76 8.69 13.93
CA VAL A 152 -8.02 9.78 14.57
C VAL A 152 -8.41 11.14 14.00
N ALA A 153 -8.67 11.22 12.69
CA ALA A 153 -9.16 12.43 12.05
C ALA A 153 -10.60 12.80 12.48
N GLY A 154 -11.36 11.86 13.05
CA GLY A 154 -12.74 12.05 13.49
C GLY A 154 -13.79 11.75 12.41
N VAL A 155 -13.48 10.91 11.42
CA VAL A 155 -14.44 10.52 10.37
C VAL A 155 -15.58 9.70 10.98
N PRO A 156 -16.84 10.17 10.93
CA PRO A 156 -17.94 9.54 11.67
C PRO A 156 -18.49 8.28 10.99
N ARG A 157 -18.22 8.07 9.69
CA ARG A 157 -18.63 6.85 8.97
C ARG A 157 -17.47 6.28 8.14
N ARG A 158 -16.96 5.13 8.56
CA ARG A 158 -15.90 4.38 7.87
C ARG A 158 -16.48 3.08 7.33
N VAL A 159 -16.37 2.89 6.02
CA VAL A 159 -16.95 1.76 5.29
C VAL A 159 -15.84 0.92 4.69
N ILE A 160 -15.72 -0.35 5.06
CA ILE A 160 -14.84 -1.29 4.36
C ILE A 160 -15.60 -1.95 3.21
N VAL A 161 -14.94 -2.06 2.07
CA VAL A 161 -15.31 -2.99 1.01
C VAL A 161 -14.17 -3.99 0.84
N VAL A 162 -14.51 -5.27 0.86
CA VAL A 162 -13.55 -6.38 0.74
C VAL A 162 -14.14 -7.45 -0.17
N PRO A 163 -13.48 -7.85 -1.28
CA PRO A 163 -13.96 -8.97 -2.07
C PRO A 163 -13.96 -10.24 -1.21
N ALA A 164 -14.97 -11.08 -1.40
CA ALA A 164 -15.10 -12.35 -0.71
C ALA A 164 -15.11 -13.51 -1.74
N PRO A 165 -13.95 -13.88 -2.32
CA PRO A 165 -13.88 -15.00 -3.24
C PRO A 165 -14.48 -16.27 -2.62
N GLN A 166 -15.47 -16.86 -3.28
CA GLN A 166 -16.23 -18.02 -2.80
C GLN A 166 -16.88 -17.77 -1.41
N GLY A 167 -17.22 -16.53 -1.09
CA GLY A 167 -17.82 -16.11 0.18
C GLY A 167 -16.83 -16.00 1.34
N TYR A 168 -15.53 -16.24 1.13
CA TYR A 168 -14.54 -16.20 2.19
C TYR A 168 -14.00 -14.78 2.43
N VAL A 169 -14.13 -14.30 3.67
CA VAL A 169 -13.40 -13.13 4.19
C VAL A 169 -12.47 -13.60 5.30
N SER A 170 -11.23 -13.13 5.29
CA SER A 170 -10.25 -13.48 6.31
C SER A 170 -10.73 -13.06 7.71
N PRO A 171 -10.78 -13.97 8.70
CA PRO A 171 -11.09 -13.61 10.08
C PRO A 171 -10.14 -12.55 10.65
N MET A 172 -8.87 -12.55 10.20
CA MET A 172 -7.90 -11.52 10.59
C MET A 172 -8.30 -10.11 10.12
N VAL A 173 -8.87 -9.99 8.92
CA VAL A 173 -9.37 -8.71 8.39
C VAL A 173 -10.57 -8.23 9.21
N LEU A 174 -11.50 -9.13 9.53
CA LEU A 174 -12.66 -8.80 10.36
C LEU A 174 -12.25 -8.39 11.78
N ALA A 175 -11.34 -9.14 12.39
CA ALA A 175 -10.81 -8.81 13.71
C ALA A 175 -10.08 -7.45 13.72
N ALA A 176 -9.25 -7.16 12.71
CA ALA A 176 -8.61 -5.86 12.57
C ALA A 176 -9.63 -4.72 12.40
N ALA A 177 -10.71 -4.95 11.64
CA ALA A 177 -11.79 -3.97 11.49
C ALA A 177 -12.53 -3.72 12.81
N GLY A 178 -12.73 -4.77 13.60
CA GLY A 178 -13.28 -4.68 14.95
C GLY A 178 -12.40 -3.86 15.90
N ILE A 179 -11.09 -4.10 15.91
CA ILE A 179 -10.10 -3.33 16.71
C ILE A 179 -10.03 -1.86 16.26
N ALA A 180 -10.10 -1.60 14.96
CA ALA A 180 -10.13 -0.23 14.41
C ALA A 180 -11.50 0.46 14.56
N GLY A 181 -12.53 -0.28 15.02
CA GLY A 181 -13.86 0.25 15.27
C GLY A 181 -14.61 0.68 14.02
N VAL A 182 -14.45 0.00 12.89
CA VAL A 182 -15.13 0.34 11.61
C VAL A 182 -16.65 0.16 11.70
N ASP A 183 -17.41 1.02 11.01
CA ASP A 183 -18.86 1.13 11.12
C ASP A 183 -19.62 0.14 10.21
N GLU A 184 -19.16 -0.04 8.98
CA GLU A 184 -19.81 -0.87 7.96
C GLU A 184 -18.79 -1.69 7.19
N ILE A 185 -19.10 -2.96 6.87
CA ILE A 185 -18.24 -3.83 6.04
C ILE A 185 -19.11 -4.56 5.00
N TRP A 186 -18.66 -4.53 3.74
CA TRP A 186 -19.35 -5.14 2.61
C TRP A 186 -18.45 -6.12 1.86
N ARG A 187 -18.97 -7.31 1.56
CA ARG A 187 -18.34 -8.38 0.77
C ARG A 187 -18.36 -8.09 -0.73
N VAL A 188 -17.84 -6.94 -1.12
CA VAL A 188 -17.76 -6.49 -2.52
C VAL A 188 -16.34 -5.98 -2.81
N GLY A 189 -15.82 -6.28 -4.00
CA GLY A 189 -14.51 -5.80 -4.45
C GLY A 189 -14.51 -5.20 -5.86
N GLY A 190 -13.33 -5.12 -6.46
CA GLY A 190 -13.14 -4.64 -7.84
C GLY A 190 -13.60 -3.20 -8.10
N ALA A 191 -13.77 -2.89 -9.39
CA ALA A 191 -14.27 -1.60 -9.85
C ALA A 191 -15.71 -1.33 -9.39
N GLN A 192 -16.51 -2.38 -9.20
CA GLN A 192 -17.90 -2.28 -8.77
C GLN A 192 -18.04 -1.77 -7.34
N ALA A 193 -17.15 -2.19 -6.43
CA ALA A 193 -17.12 -1.67 -5.06
C ALA A 193 -16.70 -0.19 -5.03
N VAL A 194 -15.71 0.20 -5.84
CA VAL A 194 -15.30 1.60 -5.97
C VAL A 194 -16.46 2.45 -6.52
N ALA A 195 -17.19 1.96 -7.52
CA ALA A 195 -18.35 2.64 -8.07
C ALA A 195 -19.47 2.81 -7.02
N ALA A 196 -19.76 1.76 -6.24
CA ALA A 196 -20.77 1.82 -5.19
C ALA A 196 -20.40 2.80 -4.07
N LEU A 197 -19.13 2.84 -3.65
CA LEU A 197 -18.66 3.84 -2.69
C LEU A 197 -18.74 5.26 -3.27
N ALA A 198 -18.41 5.46 -4.55
CA ALA A 198 -18.36 6.79 -5.14
C ALA A 198 -19.74 7.39 -5.45
N TYR A 199 -20.67 6.58 -5.94
CA TYR A 199 -21.98 7.04 -6.42
C TYR A 199 -23.14 6.63 -5.51
N GLY A 200 -22.92 5.67 -4.63
CA GLY A 200 -23.95 5.06 -3.82
C GLY A 200 -24.78 4.04 -4.58
N THR A 201 -25.48 3.22 -3.80
CA THR A 201 -26.58 2.35 -4.22
C THR A 201 -27.71 2.46 -3.20
N ASP A 202 -28.81 1.70 -3.36
CA ASP A 202 -29.90 1.67 -2.37
C ASP A 202 -29.41 1.16 -1.00
N SER A 203 -28.43 0.24 -0.99
CA SER A 203 -27.85 -0.33 0.23
C SER A 203 -26.56 0.36 0.71
N ILE A 204 -25.70 0.81 -0.21
CA ILE A 204 -24.40 1.41 0.13
C ILE A 204 -24.48 2.92 -0.10
N ARG A 205 -24.56 3.72 0.97
CA ARG A 205 -24.50 5.18 0.82
C ARG A 205 -23.12 5.63 0.34
N PRO A 206 -23.04 6.66 -0.52
CA PRO A 206 -21.76 7.14 -1.04
C PRO A 206 -20.87 7.68 0.10
N VAL A 207 -19.57 7.77 -0.18
CA VAL A 207 -18.54 8.33 0.72
C VAL A 207 -17.86 9.53 0.07
N ASP A 208 -17.16 10.35 0.85
CA ASP A 208 -16.47 11.54 0.32
C ASP A 208 -15.07 11.23 -0.19
N LYS A 209 -14.44 10.17 0.36
CA LYS A 209 -13.08 9.75 -0.01
C LYS A 209 -12.95 8.24 -0.01
N ILE A 210 -12.26 7.70 -1.02
CA ILE A 210 -11.92 6.27 -1.11
C ILE A 210 -10.41 6.10 -1.00
N VAL A 211 -9.98 5.26 -0.07
CA VAL A 211 -8.57 4.92 0.16
C VAL A 211 -8.35 3.41 0.10
N GLY A 212 -7.10 3.00 -0.01
CA GLY A 212 -6.69 1.61 -0.01
C GLY A 212 -6.24 1.15 -1.40
N PRO A 213 -5.14 0.38 -1.47
CA PRO A 213 -4.62 -0.13 -2.73
C PRO A 213 -5.48 -1.28 -3.26
N GLY A 214 -5.42 -1.51 -4.57
CA GLY A 214 -6.06 -2.65 -5.21
C GLY A 214 -5.46 -2.93 -6.57
N ASN A 215 -5.97 -3.95 -7.25
CA ASN A 215 -5.48 -4.34 -8.57
C ASN A 215 -5.77 -3.27 -9.65
N ALA A 216 -5.37 -3.56 -10.90
CA ALA A 216 -5.54 -2.66 -12.04
C ALA A 216 -6.99 -2.14 -12.22
N TYR A 217 -8.02 -2.95 -11.92
CA TYR A 217 -9.43 -2.54 -12.02
C TYR A 217 -9.79 -1.51 -10.94
N VAL A 218 -9.31 -1.70 -9.71
CA VAL A 218 -9.54 -0.76 -8.59
C VAL A 218 -8.79 0.54 -8.86
N ALA A 219 -7.53 0.46 -9.30
CA ALA A 219 -6.72 1.62 -9.66
C ALA A 219 -7.36 2.45 -10.80
N ALA A 220 -7.81 1.79 -11.87
CA ALA A 220 -8.52 2.45 -12.96
C ALA A 220 -9.87 3.02 -12.50
N ALA A 221 -10.61 2.33 -11.64
CA ALA A 221 -11.88 2.83 -11.12
C ALA A 221 -11.70 4.07 -10.26
N LYS A 222 -10.73 4.05 -9.32
CA LYS A 222 -10.36 5.21 -8.48
C LYS A 222 -10.00 6.43 -9.34
N ARG A 223 -9.23 6.21 -10.42
CA ARG A 223 -8.92 7.27 -11.39
C ARG A 223 -10.16 7.85 -12.05
N GLN A 224 -11.11 7.01 -12.47
CA GLN A 224 -12.31 7.44 -13.19
C GLN A 224 -13.37 8.09 -12.28
N VAL A 225 -13.38 7.80 -10.98
CA VAL A 225 -14.29 8.43 -10.01
C VAL A 225 -13.68 9.65 -9.29
N TYR A 226 -12.40 9.93 -9.52
CA TYR A 226 -11.75 11.11 -8.95
C TYR A 226 -12.47 12.39 -9.40
N GLY A 227 -12.79 13.26 -8.45
CA GLY A 227 -13.60 14.48 -8.65
C GLY A 227 -15.06 14.31 -8.24
N GLN A 228 -15.61 13.08 -8.31
CA GLN A 228 -16.85 12.73 -7.61
C GLN A 228 -16.55 12.45 -6.13
N VAL A 229 -15.43 11.75 -5.87
CA VAL A 229 -14.89 11.49 -4.54
C VAL A 229 -13.39 11.79 -4.51
N GLY A 230 -12.87 12.08 -3.33
CA GLY A 230 -11.44 12.10 -3.10
C GLY A 230 -10.85 10.69 -3.23
N ILE A 231 -9.60 10.59 -3.66
CA ILE A 231 -8.80 9.37 -3.57
C ILE A 231 -7.49 9.67 -2.83
N ASP A 232 -6.85 8.65 -2.27
CA ASP A 232 -5.49 8.71 -1.74
C ASP A 232 -4.44 8.90 -2.85
N SER A 233 -4.29 7.89 -3.71
CA SER A 233 -3.35 7.85 -4.82
C SER A 233 -3.75 6.71 -5.79
N ILE A 234 -3.10 6.67 -6.94
CA ILE A 234 -3.15 5.50 -7.81
C ILE A 234 -1.97 4.60 -7.44
N ALA A 235 -2.27 3.40 -6.95
CA ALA A 235 -1.24 2.44 -6.57
C ALA A 235 -0.37 2.09 -7.78
N GLY A 236 0.94 2.15 -7.59
CA GLY A 236 1.94 1.55 -8.46
C GLY A 236 2.42 0.21 -7.87
N PRO A 237 3.32 -0.50 -8.57
CA PRO A 237 4.04 -1.62 -7.97
C PRO A 237 4.81 -1.13 -6.74
N SER A 238 4.86 -1.97 -5.71
CA SER A 238 5.51 -1.62 -4.45
C SER A 238 7.03 -1.76 -4.56
N GLU A 239 7.78 -0.91 -3.86
CA GLU A 239 9.20 -0.71 -4.10
C GLU A 239 10.00 -0.53 -2.80
N ILE A 240 11.22 -1.10 -2.78
CA ILE A 240 12.22 -0.83 -1.75
C ILE A 240 13.56 -0.45 -2.37
N LEU A 241 14.17 0.59 -1.82
CA LEU A 241 15.56 0.96 -2.05
C LEU A 241 16.35 0.78 -0.74
N VAL A 242 17.29 -0.15 -0.74
CA VAL A 242 18.22 -0.35 0.36
C VAL A 242 19.56 0.27 0.00
N ILE A 243 20.04 1.21 0.82
CA ILE A 243 21.37 1.79 0.67
C ILE A 243 22.22 1.29 1.85
N ALA A 244 23.27 0.54 1.54
CA ALA A 244 24.06 -0.17 2.54
C ALA A 244 25.57 -0.08 2.28
N ASP A 245 26.33 0.15 3.36
CA ASP A 245 27.79 -0.02 3.37
C ASP A 245 28.17 -1.48 3.65
N ALA A 246 29.45 -1.83 3.45
CA ALA A 246 29.94 -3.20 3.58
C ALA A 246 29.96 -3.76 5.02
N ASP A 247 29.66 -2.94 6.02
CA ASP A 247 29.68 -3.33 7.43
C ASP A 247 28.35 -3.98 7.89
N ASN A 248 27.44 -4.26 6.96
CA ASN A 248 26.19 -4.98 7.22
C ASN A 248 26.37 -6.50 7.09
N ASP A 249 25.44 -7.27 7.66
CA ASP A 249 25.30 -8.68 7.30
C ASP A 249 24.61 -8.76 5.92
N PRO A 250 25.25 -9.33 4.87
CA PRO A 250 24.63 -9.48 3.56
C PRO A 250 23.32 -10.27 3.59
N ALA A 251 23.15 -11.16 4.57
CA ALA A 251 21.91 -11.91 4.74
C ALA A 251 20.76 -11.02 5.20
N TRP A 252 21.01 -9.97 5.99
CA TRP A 252 19.94 -9.06 6.43
C TRP A 252 19.45 -8.22 5.27
N ILE A 253 20.38 -7.63 4.51
CA ILE A 253 20.04 -6.87 3.29
C ILE A 253 19.31 -7.76 2.27
N ALA A 254 19.72 -9.02 2.11
CA ALA A 254 19.00 -9.96 1.26
C ALA A 254 17.58 -10.23 1.76
N ALA A 255 17.37 -10.33 3.07
CA ALA A 255 16.06 -10.49 3.66
C ALA A 255 15.18 -9.26 3.43
N ASP A 256 15.73 -8.05 3.58
CA ASP A 256 14.99 -6.79 3.37
C ASP A 256 14.56 -6.65 1.91
N LEU A 257 15.46 -6.90 0.96
CA LEU A 257 15.13 -6.92 -0.49
C LEU A 257 14.05 -7.96 -0.82
N LEU A 258 14.16 -9.17 -0.26
CA LEU A 258 13.19 -10.24 -0.51
C LEU A 258 11.85 -10.03 0.20
N SER A 259 11.83 -9.30 1.32
CA SER A 259 10.60 -8.94 2.03
C SER A 259 9.68 -8.13 1.13
N GLN A 260 10.25 -7.24 0.31
CA GLN A 260 9.51 -6.48 -0.68
C GLN A 260 9.17 -7.33 -1.91
N ALA A 261 10.14 -8.09 -2.43
CA ALA A 261 9.98 -8.89 -3.64
C ALA A 261 8.88 -9.97 -3.51
N GLU A 262 8.64 -10.50 -2.30
CA GLU A 262 7.61 -11.51 -2.10
C GLU A 262 6.17 -10.98 -2.18
N HIS A 263 5.95 -9.66 -2.13
CA HIS A 263 4.62 -9.08 -2.18
C HIS A 263 3.90 -9.34 -3.52
N ASP A 264 4.58 -9.04 -4.63
CA ASP A 264 4.03 -9.07 -5.99
C ASP A 264 5.16 -9.36 -7.01
N GLU A 265 4.86 -10.06 -8.10
CA GLU A 265 5.83 -10.34 -9.17
C GLU A 265 6.35 -9.04 -9.83
N ALA A 266 5.56 -7.97 -9.80
CA ALA A 266 5.94 -6.65 -10.30
C ALA A 266 6.65 -5.77 -9.25
N ALA A 267 6.84 -6.25 -8.00
CA ALA A 267 7.56 -5.49 -6.98
C ALA A 267 9.02 -5.27 -7.40
N GLN A 268 9.61 -4.15 -6.96
CA GLN A 268 10.98 -3.78 -7.28
C GLN A 268 11.83 -3.66 -6.01
N ALA A 269 13.01 -4.29 -6.02
CA ALA A 269 13.95 -4.26 -4.91
C ALA A 269 15.34 -3.85 -5.42
N ILE A 270 15.86 -2.73 -4.91
CA ILE A 270 17.09 -2.12 -5.37
C ILE A 270 18.09 -2.03 -4.23
N LEU A 271 19.32 -2.48 -4.45
CA LEU A 271 20.46 -2.22 -3.58
C LEU A 271 21.35 -1.12 -4.18
N ILE A 272 21.72 -0.12 -3.38
CA ILE A 272 22.87 0.76 -3.66
C ILE A 272 23.96 0.49 -2.63
N THR A 273 25.20 0.30 -3.08
CA THR A 273 26.38 0.14 -2.20
C THR A 273 27.64 0.68 -2.87
N ASP A 274 28.63 1.08 -2.08
CA ASP A 274 29.95 1.49 -2.57
C ASP A 274 30.98 0.33 -2.63
N ASP A 275 30.57 -0.88 -2.26
CA ASP A 275 31.44 -2.06 -2.23
C ASP A 275 30.92 -3.18 -3.15
N ALA A 276 31.68 -3.46 -4.21
CA ALA A 276 31.34 -4.50 -5.18
C ALA A 276 31.38 -5.92 -4.59
N GLY A 277 32.25 -6.19 -3.61
CA GLY A 277 32.31 -7.48 -2.93
C GLY A 277 31.11 -7.71 -2.02
N PHE A 278 30.62 -6.66 -1.37
CA PHE A 278 29.40 -6.66 -0.60
C PHE A 278 28.17 -6.88 -1.49
N ALA A 279 28.10 -6.20 -2.64
CA ALA A 279 27.09 -6.46 -3.67
C ALA A 279 27.03 -7.94 -4.09
N ASP A 280 28.18 -8.57 -4.35
CA ASP A 280 28.29 -10.00 -4.65
C ASP A 280 27.79 -10.89 -3.50
N ALA A 281 28.16 -10.54 -2.28
CA ALA A 281 27.73 -11.27 -1.09
C ALA A 281 26.21 -11.20 -0.88
N VAL A 282 25.59 -10.04 -1.10
CA VAL A 282 24.13 -9.87 -1.00
C VAL A 282 23.42 -10.67 -2.09
N GLU A 283 23.88 -10.62 -3.34
CA GLU A 283 23.26 -11.41 -4.42
C GLU A 283 23.32 -12.92 -4.14
N ALA A 284 24.45 -13.40 -3.60
CA ALA A 284 24.59 -14.80 -3.19
C ALA A 284 23.66 -15.17 -2.01
N ALA A 285 23.46 -14.26 -1.06
CA ALA A 285 22.54 -14.43 0.05
C ALA A 285 21.08 -14.47 -0.44
N VAL A 286 20.68 -13.59 -1.36
CA VAL A 286 19.37 -13.63 -2.03
C VAL A 286 19.13 -14.99 -2.69
N ALA A 287 20.09 -15.47 -3.48
CA ALA A 287 20.00 -16.77 -4.14
C ALA A 287 19.90 -17.95 -3.15
N THR A 288 20.45 -17.80 -1.94
CA THR A 288 20.36 -18.80 -0.88
C THR A 288 18.99 -18.78 -0.21
N MET A 289 18.47 -17.60 0.15
CA MET A 289 17.16 -17.47 0.81
C MET A 289 15.99 -17.86 -0.08
N LEU A 290 16.07 -17.58 -1.39
CA LEU A 290 15.05 -17.99 -2.36
C LEU A 290 14.84 -19.51 -2.41
N LYS A 291 15.75 -20.32 -1.87
CA LYS A 291 15.58 -21.79 -1.80
C LYS A 291 14.65 -22.24 -0.68
N THR A 292 14.37 -21.38 0.31
CA THR A 292 13.61 -21.75 1.52
C THR A 292 12.36 -20.92 1.75
N LEU A 293 12.14 -19.84 0.99
CA LEU A 293 10.95 -19.00 1.14
C LEU A 293 9.68 -19.70 0.63
N ASP A 294 8.58 -19.56 1.38
CA ASP A 294 7.27 -20.09 0.98
C ASP A 294 6.79 -19.45 -0.33
N ARG A 295 7.08 -18.16 -0.53
CA ARG A 295 6.73 -17.38 -1.74
C ARG A 295 7.90 -17.24 -2.71
N ALA A 296 8.86 -18.17 -2.70
CA ALA A 296 10.06 -18.13 -3.56
C ALA A 296 9.79 -17.92 -5.05
N ALA A 297 8.67 -18.44 -5.58
CA ALA A 297 8.30 -18.23 -6.98
C ALA A 297 8.02 -16.75 -7.30
N VAL A 298 7.22 -16.08 -6.46
CA VAL A 298 6.87 -14.66 -6.61
C VAL A 298 8.10 -13.78 -6.39
N ALA A 299 8.79 -13.99 -5.26
CA ALA A 299 9.99 -13.22 -4.92
C ALA A 299 11.11 -13.42 -5.95
N GLY A 300 11.29 -14.65 -6.44
CA GLY A 300 12.27 -14.98 -7.44
C GLY A 300 11.99 -14.33 -8.78
N GLN A 301 10.72 -14.26 -9.21
CA GLN A 301 10.32 -13.57 -10.43
C GLN A 301 10.51 -12.05 -10.29
N SER A 302 10.02 -11.45 -9.19
CA SER A 302 10.25 -10.02 -8.90
C SER A 302 11.73 -9.65 -8.90
N TRP A 303 12.56 -10.43 -8.20
CA TRP A 303 14.02 -10.20 -8.17
C TRP A 303 14.68 -10.33 -9.55
N GLN A 304 14.23 -11.28 -10.37
CA GLN A 304 14.79 -11.50 -11.70
C GLN A 304 14.39 -10.43 -12.71
N ASP A 305 13.13 -9.98 -12.66
CA ASP A 305 12.55 -9.09 -13.66
C ASP A 305 12.74 -7.62 -13.30
N ASN A 306 12.73 -7.30 -12.00
CA ASN A 306 12.69 -5.92 -11.50
C ASN A 306 13.78 -5.59 -10.47
N GLY A 307 14.51 -6.59 -9.98
CA GLY A 307 15.60 -6.40 -9.01
C GLY A 307 16.81 -5.70 -9.62
N ALA A 308 17.49 -4.86 -8.83
CA ALA A 308 18.71 -4.19 -9.27
C ALA A 308 19.76 -4.07 -8.15
N ILE A 309 21.03 -4.14 -8.54
CA ILE A 309 22.17 -3.78 -7.70
C ILE A 309 22.96 -2.69 -8.40
N ILE A 310 23.12 -1.56 -7.72
CA ILE A 310 23.83 -0.38 -8.20
C ILE A 310 25.08 -0.19 -7.34
N THR A 311 26.25 -0.34 -7.94
CA THR A 311 27.51 -0.01 -7.28
C THR A 311 27.91 1.43 -7.57
N VAL A 312 28.30 2.17 -6.54
CA VAL A 312 28.81 3.54 -6.66
C VAL A 312 30.28 3.60 -6.26
N ALA A 313 31.08 4.46 -6.88
CA ALA A 313 32.45 4.69 -6.41
C ALA A 313 32.53 5.33 -5.02
N SER A 314 31.45 5.99 -4.59
CA SER A 314 31.42 6.83 -3.41
C SER A 314 30.00 6.97 -2.89
N MET A 315 29.79 6.75 -1.59
CA MET A 315 28.48 6.96 -0.95
C MET A 315 27.97 8.40 -1.07
N GLN A 316 28.82 9.36 -1.40
CA GLN A 316 28.45 10.74 -1.67
C GLN A 316 27.54 10.88 -2.90
N GLU A 317 27.51 9.88 -3.79
CA GLU A 317 26.68 9.88 -5.00
C GLU A 317 25.29 9.30 -4.77
N MET A 318 25.10 8.53 -3.70
CA MET A 318 23.83 7.87 -3.42
C MET A 318 22.64 8.81 -3.19
N PRO A 319 22.75 10.04 -2.64
CA PRO A 319 21.58 10.88 -2.44
C PRO A 319 20.93 11.29 -3.77
N ASP A 320 21.73 11.58 -4.80
CA ASP A 320 21.22 11.97 -6.12
C ASP A 320 20.53 10.79 -6.82
N LEU A 321 21.08 9.58 -6.71
CA LEU A 321 20.45 8.37 -7.22
C LEU A 321 19.15 8.06 -6.49
N ALA A 322 19.16 8.08 -5.15
CA ALA A 322 17.97 7.86 -4.32
C ALA A 322 16.85 8.86 -4.65
N ASN A 323 17.21 10.14 -4.83
CA ASN A 323 16.27 11.18 -5.23
C ASN A 323 15.64 10.93 -6.60
N ARG A 324 16.40 10.37 -7.55
CA ARG A 324 15.88 10.03 -8.90
C ARG A 324 14.99 8.79 -8.87
N ILE A 325 15.28 7.83 -8.00
CA ILE A 325 14.44 6.64 -7.76
C ILE A 325 13.13 7.04 -7.09
N ALA A 326 13.20 7.90 -6.07
CA ALA A 326 12.05 8.37 -5.29
C ALA A 326 11.21 7.19 -4.74
N ALA A 327 11.89 6.32 -3.99
CA ALA A 327 11.34 5.04 -3.55
C ALA A 327 10.16 5.19 -2.58
N GLU A 328 9.25 4.19 -2.62
CA GLU A 328 8.20 4.05 -1.61
C GLU A 328 8.81 3.82 -0.23
N HIS A 329 9.71 2.83 -0.13
CA HIS A 329 10.47 2.52 1.08
C HIS A 329 11.96 2.73 0.82
N LEU A 330 12.62 3.51 1.69
CA LEU A 330 14.07 3.74 1.67
C LEU A 330 14.69 3.26 2.98
N GLU A 331 15.64 2.34 2.91
CA GLU A 331 16.44 1.91 4.04
C GLU A 331 17.85 2.51 3.96
N LEU A 332 18.29 3.14 5.04
CA LEU A 332 19.65 3.66 5.20
C LEU A 332 20.41 2.79 6.20
N ALA A 333 20.93 1.66 5.72
CA ALA A 333 21.74 0.71 6.46
C ALA A 333 23.23 1.13 6.42
N VAL A 334 23.52 2.34 6.87
CA VAL A 334 24.85 2.95 6.75
C VAL A 334 25.31 3.56 8.08
N ALA A 335 26.61 3.87 8.19
CA ALA A 335 27.11 4.74 9.23
C ALA A 335 26.43 6.13 9.17
N GLU A 336 26.08 6.68 10.33
CA GLU A 336 25.48 8.02 10.48
C GLU A 336 24.25 8.28 9.57
N PRO A 337 23.21 7.43 9.58
CA PRO A 337 22.13 7.47 8.58
C PRO A 337 21.32 8.78 8.61
N ARG A 338 21.30 9.49 9.75
CA ARG A 338 20.67 10.81 9.88
C ARG A 338 21.36 11.91 9.07
N LYS A 339 22.68 11.81 8.85
CA LYS A 339 23.42 12.75 8.02
C LYS A 339 22.94 12.64 6.57
N TRP A 340 22.87 11.42 6.07
CA TRP A 340 22.43 11.13 4.71
C TRP A 340 20.95 11.44 4.47
N LEU A 341 20.10 11.18 5.46
CA LEU A 341 18.68 11.58 5.38
C LEU A 341 18.52 13.08 5.11
N ALA A 342 19.43 13.95 5.58
CA ALA A 342 19.35 15.39 5.33
C ALA A 342 19.59 15.77 3.86
N GLU A 343 20.19 14.87 3.06
CA GLU A 343 20.53 15.09 1.65
C GLU A 343 19.51 14.44 0.69
N ILE A 344 18.69 13.51 1.20
CA ILE A 344 17.65 12.80 0.45
C ILE A 344 16.31 13.52 0.63
N ARG A 345 15.72 13.94 -0.49
CA ARG A 345 14.49 14.74 -0.58
C ARG A 345 13.27 13.92 -0.97
N HIS A 346 13.46 12.78 -1.64
CA HIS A 346 12.38 12.00 -2.25
C HIS A 346 12.40 10.56 -1.74
N ALA A 347 11.50 10.27 -0.80
CA ALA A 347 11.18 8.92 -0.32
C ALA A 347 9.78 8.95 0.32
N GLY A 348 9.03 7.85 0.26
CA GLY A 348 7.74 7.71 0.94
C GLY A 348 7.93 7.54 2.45
N ALA A 349 8.63 6.48 2.84
CA ALA A 349 9.04 6.19 4.21
C ALA A 349 10.55 5.92 4.26
N VAL A 350 11.21 6.35 5.34
CA VAL A 350 12.64 6.13 5.55
C VAL A 350 12.90 5.37 6.84
N PHE A 351 13.65 4.28 6.73
CA PHE A 351 14.10 3.41 7.81
C PHE A 351 15.59 3.69 8.06
N LEU A 352 15.98 3.87 9.33
CA LEU A 352 17.29 4.40 9.69
C LEU A 352 18.09 3.41 10.55
N GLY A 353 19.22 2.98 10.00
CA GLY A 353 20.18 2.12 10.70
C GLY A 353 19.95 0.64 10.43
N ARG A 354 20.87 -0.19 10.96
CA ARG A 354 20.99 -1.61 10.59
C ARG A 354 19.99 -2.56 11.29
N TYR A 355 19.02 -2.00 12.00
CA TYR A 355 18.06 -2.75 12.84
C TYR A 355 16.62 -2.26 12.62
N THR A 356 16.34 -1.56 11.53
CA THR A 356 15.05 -0.90 11.31
C THR A 356 14.64 -0.99 9.88
#